data_AF-A0A7X4J929-F1
#
_entry.id   AF-A0A7X4J929-F1
#
_cell.length_a   1.000
_cell.length_b   1.000
_cell.length_c   1.000
_cell.angle_alpha   90.00
_cell.angle_beta   90.00
_cell.angle_gamma   90.00
#
_symmetry.space_group_name_H-M   'P 1'
#
loop_
_entity.id
_entity.type
_entity.pdbx_description
1 polymer ?
#
loop_
_entity_poly.entity_id
_entity_poly.type
_entity_poly.pdbx_seq_one_letter_code
_entity_poly.pdbx_strand_id
1 'polypeptide(L)'
;MLVHRRPRPRLPVLSLLVLATLGIVSCAPGAPDTSTGDVEIVPSALTTFQEGEELWGVRDIVESGEQIWVLTAVEPFLRAYDRYGRLLGDFGGAGEGPGEFGNPWILTAATSSGGVVAWDLATRTRSLFDADGNYVSSSPTPVTRESIRADIRSVTFGDPFRVAEDDTGIWVASYPGGLTEGDHFWRGRILRIGHGDPEPAVVLDFAVDLPGAAIRVPAIGLAPVPLWDGCADGVVVVLDPVDRSLHLYRPDGTQDRQIPLPWTGRPLSHDERLGYVRERARNEMRGSNVSDAEIERAAEAVLARAGDQMPESAPIGIDLRCSPGRIWIQEFDGASHPLGYGRAWMAVSLHDGDPRFQRVVFPQGFAPYRLADSVAIGVVTDSAELQRVAVVRLAGVDS
;
A
#
# COMPACT_ATOMS: atom_id res chain seq x y z
N MET A 1 -103.56 11.20 -19.99
CA MET A 1 -102.71 11.93 -19.02
C MET A 1 -101.26 11.75 -19.44
N LEU A 2 -100.52 12.85 -19.55
CA LEU A 2 -99.34 13.04 -20.39
C LEU A 2 -98.14 12.10 -20.10
N VAL A 3 -97.53 11.68 -21.21
CA VAL A 3 -96.18 11.14 -21.36
C VAL A 3 -95.15 12.18 -20.90
N HIS A 4 -94.28 11.83 -19.95
CA HIS A 4 -93.00 12.52 -19.70
C HIS A 4 -91.89 11.49 -19.49
N ARG A 5 -91.27 11.06 -20.61
CA ARG A 5 -89.97 10.38 -20.62
C ARG A 5 -88.89 11.42 -20.30
N ARG A 6 -88.29 11.32 -19.10
CA ARG A 6 -87.07 12.10 -18.78
C ARG A 6 -85.84 11.46 -19.43
N PRO A 7 -84.89 12.27 -19.92
CA PRO A 7 -83.75 11.81 -20.72
C PRO A 7 -82.67 11.14 -19.86
N ARG A 8 -82.02 10.10 -20.41
CA ARG A 8 -80.81 9.51 -19.83
C ARG A 8 -79.66 10.52 -19.94
N PRO A 9 -78.91 10.82 -18.86
CA PRO A 9 -77.73 11.66 -18.94
C PRO A 9 -76.60 10.92 -19.67
N ARG A 10 -75.93 11.64 -20.58
CA ARG A 10 -74.73 11.19 -21.29
C ARG A 10 -73.57 11.14 -20.29
N LEU A 11 -72.89 10.00 -20.20
CA LEU A 11 -71.60 9.88 -19.53
C LEU A 11 -70.58 10.80 -20.23
N PRO A 12 -69.79 11.62 -19.50
CA PRO A 12 -68.71 12.36 -20.10
C PRO A 12 -67.56 11.38 -20.43
N VAL A 13 -67.07 11.45 -21.67
CA VAL A 13 -65.81 10.83 -22.07
C VAL A 13 -64.71 11.60 -21.34
N LEU A 14 -64.12 10.98 -20.33
CA LEU A 14 -62.94 11.53 -19.66
C LEU A 14 -61.75 11.29 -20.60
N SER A 15 -61.31 12.34 -21.29
CA SER A 15 -60.09 12.32 -22.08
C SER A 15 -58.91 12.02 -21.15
N LEU A 16 -58.31 10.84 -21.29
CA LEU A 16 -57.02 10.53 -20.68
C LEU A 16 -55.97 11.47 -21.29
N LEU A 17 -55.64 12.54 -20.57
CA LEU A 17 -54.40 13.28 -20.77
C LEU A 17 -53.27 12.39 -20.24
N VAL A 18 -52.63 11.66 -21.16
CA VAL A 18 -51.34 11.02 -20.89
C VAL A 18 -50.34 12.13 -20.66
N LEU A 19 -50.02 12.43 -19.39
CA LEU A 19 -48.81 13.15 -19.06
C LEU A 19 -47.64 12.25 -19.49
N ALA A 20 -47.05 12.57 -20.64
CA ALA A 20 -45.74 12.06 -21.00
C ALA A 20 -44.74 12.64 -19.99
N THR A 21 -44.45 11.89 -18.93
CA THR A 21 -43.25 12.11 -18.13
C THR A 21 -42.08 11.85 -19.07
N LEU A 22 -41.52 12.92 -19.64
CA LEU A 22 -40.17 12.88 -20.18
C LEU A 22 -39.25 12.49 -19.02
N GLY A 23 -39.00 11.20 -18.89
CA GLY A 23 -37.85 10.70 -18.16
C GLY A 23 -36.63 11.23 -18.89
N ILE A 24 -36.08 12.34 -18.39
CA ILE A 24 -34.71 12.69 -18.71
C ILE A 24 -33.90 11.58 -18.06
N VAL A 25 -33.59 10.55 -18.85
CA VAL A 25 -32.47 9.68 -18.58
C VAL A 25 -31.27 10.60 -18.60
N SER A 26 -30.89 11.08 -17.42
CA SER A 26 -29.57 11.62 -17.20
C SER A 26 -28.64 10.44 -17.38
N CYS A 27 -28.23 10.18 -18.62
CA CYS A 27 -26.96 9.53 -18.85
C CYS A 27 -25.94 10.47 -18.20
N ALA A 28 -25.60 10.17 -16.94
CA ALA A 28 -24.29 10.58 -16.45
C ALA A 28 -23.32 10.15 -17.55
N PRO A 29 -22.56 11.08 -18.17
CA PRO A 29 -21.54 10.67 -19.11
C PRO A 29 -20.70 9.63 -18.39
N GLY A 30 -20.68 8.40 -18.92
CA GLY A 30 -19.78 7.38 -18.42
C GLY A 30 -18.41 8.02 -18.36
N ALA A 31 -17.75 7.93 -17.21
CA ALA A 31 -16.39 8.42 -17.07
C ALA A 31 -15.59 7.86 -18.27
N PRO A 32 -14.80 8.71 -18.96
CA PRO A 32 -14.03 8.24 -20.10
C PRO A 32 -13.25 6.99 -19.70
N ASP A 33 -13.28 5.97 -20.56
CA ASP A 33 -12.45 4.79 -20.37
C ASP A 33 -10.99 5.25 -20.48
N THR A 34 -10.39 5.38 -19.30
CA THR A 34 -9.04 5.85 -19.07
C THR A 34 -8.09 4.67 -18.86
N SER A 35 -8.60 3.44 -18.97
CA SER A 35 -7.78 2.24 -18.94
C SER A 35 -6.97 2.12 -20.22
N THR A 36 -5.67 1.89 -20.06
CA THR A 36 -4.78 1.52 -21.16
C THR A 36 -4.47 0.03 -21.06
N GLY A 37 -4.04 -0.57 -22.17
CA GLY A 37 -3.88 -2.02 -22.24
C GLY A 37 -2.89 -2.57 -21.20
N ASP A 38 -3.21 -3.74 -20.66
CA ASP A 38 -2.35 -4.48 -19.72
C ASP A 38 -0.92 -4.65 -20.27
N VAL A 39 0.05 -4.49 -19.39
CA VAL A 39 1.48 -4.67 -19.67
C VAL A 39 2.00 -5.82 -18.81
N GLU A 40 2.42 -6.90 -19.46
CA GLU A 40 3.22 -7.92 -18.79
C GLU A 40 4.71 -7.64 -19.04
N ILE A 41 5.44 -7.41 -17.94
CA ILE A 41 6.87 -7.16 -18.01
C ILE A 41 7.58 -8.49 -18.25
N VAL A 42 8.21 -8.61 -19.42
CA VAL A 42 8.90 -9.83 -19.82
C VAL A 42 10.10 -10.12 -18.90
N PRO A 43 10.41 -11.41 -18.61
CA PRO A 43 11.52 -11.76 -17.73
C PRO A 43 12.88 -11.21 -18.16
N SER A 44 13.11 -10.98 -19.46
CA SER A 44 14.36 -10.39 -19.98
C SER A 44 14.55 -8.92 -19.63
N ALA A 45 13.53 -8.23 -19.09
CA ALA A 45 13.66 -6.87 -18.57
C ALA A 45 14.26 -6.83 -17.15
N LEU A 46 14.33 -7.99 -16.47
CA LEU A 46 14.84 -8.14 -15.12
C LEU A 46 16.34 -8.44 -15.13
N THR A 47 17.09 -7.70 -14.33
CA THR A 47 18.52 -7.90 -14.10
C THR A 47 18.75 -8.10 -12.60
N THR A 48 19.33 -9.24 -12.21
CA THR A 48 19.69 -9.54 -10.81
C THR A 48 21.13 -9.15 -10.52
N PHE A 49 21.38 -8.58 -9.35
CA PHE A 49 22.73 -8.31 -8.87
C PHE A 49 23.38 -9.65 -8.48
N GLN A 50 24.64 -9.83 -8.90
CA GLN A 50 25.37 -11.09 -8.76
C GLN A 50 26.38 -11.07 -7.61
N GLU A 51 26.72 -9.89 -7.09
CA GLU A 51 27.64 -9.76 -5.97
C GLU A 51 26.89 -9.64 -4.65
N GLY A 52 27.45 -10.22 -3.58
CA GLY A 52 26.82 -10.17 -2.25
C GLY A 52 25.44 -10.84 -2.20
N GLU A 53 25.28 -12.00 -2.85
CA GLU A 53 24.00 -12.69 -3.10
C GLU A 53 23.26 -13.19 -1.84
N GLU A 54 23.87 -13.05 -0.66
CA GLU A 54 23.31 -13.54 0.59
C GLU A 54 22.53 -12.42 1.28
N LEU A 55 21.30 -12.18 0.83
CA LEU A 55 20.32 -11.34 1.53
C LEU A 55 19.20 -12.19 2.11
N TRP A 56 18.86 -11.86 3.35
CA TRP A 56 17.76 -12.48 4.08
C TRP A 56 16.90 -11.40 4.71
N GLY A 57 15.59 -11.49 4.51
CA GLY A 57 14.64 -10.58 5.12
C GLY A 57 14.89 -9.12 4.76
N VAL A 58 15.05 -8.82 3.46
CA VAL A 58 15.10 -7.44 2.96
C VAL A 58 13.88 -6.67 3.45
N ARG A 59 14.12 -5.60 4.19
CA ARG A 59 13.10 -4.74 4.82
C ARG A 59 12.77 -3.53 3.97
N ASP A 60 13.78 -2.95 3.33
CA ASP A 60 13.61 -1.80 2.45
C ASP A 60 14.74 -1.69 1.44
N ILE A 61 14.50 -0.96 0.34
CA ILE A 61 15.50 -0.62 -0.66
C ILE A 61 15.29 0.84 -1.06
N VAL A 62 16.35 1.64 -1.11
CA VAL A 62 16.27 3.04 -1.58
C VAL A 62 17.38 3.32 -2.59
N GLU A 63 17.06 4.15 -3.58
CA GLU A 63 18.07 4.76 -4.45
C GLU A 63 18.51 6.09 -3.81
N SER A 64 19.82 6.30 -3.69
CA SER A 64 20.40 7.55 -3.20
C SER A 64 21.64 7.89 -4.00
N GLY A 65 21.60 9.00 -4.73
CA GLY A 65 22.62 9.31 -5.73
C GLY A 65 22.73 8.21 -6.79
N GLU A 66 23.93 7.68 -7.00
CA GLU A 66 24.20 6.59 -7.96
C GLU A 66 24.20 5.20 -7.32
N GLN A 67 23.70 5.09 -6.09
CA GLN A 67 23.76 3.89 -5.28
C GLN A 67 22.38 3.34 -4.93
N ILE A 68 22.31 2.02 -4.83
CA ILE A 68 21.15 1.30 -4.31
C ILE A 68 21.52 0.76 -2.94
N TRP A 69 20.80 1.23 -1.94
CA TRP A 69 21.00 0.80 -0.56
C TRP A 69 19.89 -0.16 -0.15
N VAL A 70 20.28 -1.24 0.50
CA VAL A 70 19.40 -2.30 0.97
C VAL A 70 19.46 -2.36 2.47
N LEU A 71 18.29 -2.39 3.10
CA LEU A 71 18.12 -2.68 4.50
C LEU A 71 17.64 -4.11 4.69
N THR A 72 18.27 -4.87 5.57
CA THR A 72 17.93 -6.26 5.89
C THR A 72 17.57 -6.43 7.36
N ALA A 73 16.97 -7.57 7.70
CA ALA A 73 16.57 -7.89 9.07
C ALA A 73 17.72 -8.43 9.95
N VAL A 74 18.87 -8.74 9.35
CA VAL A 74 20.03 -9.34 10.00
C VAL A 74 21.29 -8.55 9.66
N GLU A 75 22.31 -8.63 10.51
CA GLU A 75 23.60 -8.00 10.23
C GLU A 75 24.16 -8.44 8.86
N PRO A 76 24.81 -7.54 8.10
CA PRO A 76 25.23 -6.19 8.48
C PRO A 76 24.12 -5.12 8.48
N PHE A 77 22.84 -5.46 8.26
CA PHE A 77 21.70 -4.54 8.14
C PHE A 77 21.74 -3.67 6.88
N LEU A 78 22.78 -2.86 6.65
CA LEU A 78 22.89 -2.05 5.43
C LEU A 78 23.90 -2.65 4.45
N ARG A 79 23.52 -2.62 3.17
CA ARG A 79 24.39 -2.99 2.06
C ARG A 79 24.20 -1.98 0.92
N ALA A 80 25.30 -1.49 0.36
CA ALA A 80 25.28 -0.55 -0.77
C ALA A 80 25.80 -1.21 -2.05
N TYR A 81 25.13 -0.92 -3.16
CA TYR A 81 25.48 -1.36 -4.49
C TYR A 81 25.59 -0.16 -5.42
N ASP A 82 26.43 -0.26 -6.45
CA ASP A 82 26.28 0.65 -7.59
C ASP A 82 25.13 0.23 -8.50
N ARG A 83 24.74 1.11 -9.43
CA ARG A 83 23.68 0.86 -10.42
C ARG A 83 23.88 -0.38 -11.32
N TYR A 84 25.06 -0.98 -11.32
CA TYR A 84 25.39 -2.19 -12.09
C TYR A 84 25.38 -3.45 -11.23
N GLY A 85 25.10 -3.32 -9.93
CA GLY A 85 24.99 -4.42 -8.99
C GLY A 85 26.32 -4.90 -8.41
N ARG A 86 27.38 -4.09 -8.51
CA ARG A 86 28.63 -4.35 -7.80
C ARG A 86 28.49 -3.92 -6.34
N LEU A 87 28.96 -4.76 -5.44
CA LEU A 87 28.93 -4.49 -4.01
C LEU A 87 29.93 -3.36 -3.66
N LEU A 88 29.44 -2.29 -3.05
CA LEU A 88 30.26 -1.17 -2.59
C LEU A 88 30.70 -1.36 -1.13
N GLY A 89 29.83 -1.93 -0.30
CA GLY A 89 30.15 -2.22 1.08
C GLY A 89 28.97 -2.69 1.91
N ASP A 90 29.32 -3.16 3.11
CA ASP A 90 28.43 -3.63 4.17
C ASP A 90 28.64 -2.75 5.40
N PHE A 91 27.54 -2.28 6.00
CA PHE A 91 27.59 -1.26 7.05
C PHE A 91 26.54 -1.51 8.11
N GLY A 92 26.90 -1.28 9.36
CA GLY A 92 26.01 -1.52 10.50
C GLY A 92 26.30 -2.83 11.20
N GLY A 93 26.06 -2.82 12.50
CA GLY A 93 26.17 -3.98 13.39
C GLY A 93 25.11 -3.89 14.47
N ALA A 94 24.92 -4.96 15.22
CA ALA A 94 23.97 -5.04 16.30
C ALA A 94 24.49 -4.28 17.52
N GLY A 95 23.67 -3.40 18.09
CA GLY A 95 24.03 -2.64 19.27
C GLY A 95 23.30 -1.30 19.38
N GLU A 96 23.79 -0.45 20.27
CA GLU A 96 23.24 0.88 20.57
C GLU A 96 24.28 2.00 20.36
N GLY A 97 25.47 1.65 19.90
CA GLY A 97 26.55 2.59 19.60
C GLY A 97 26.38 3.34 18.27
N PRO A 98 27.32 4.26 17.95
CA PRO A 98 27.32 4.99 16.69
C PRO A 98 27.33 4.06 15.47
N GLY A 99 26.29 4.15 14.63
CA GLY A 99 26.13 3.32 13.44
C GLY A 99 25.68 1.88 13.71
N GLU A 100 25.39 1.52 14.96
CA GLU A 100 24.82 0.23 15.33
C GLU A 100 23.28 0.29 15.40
N PHE A 101 22.64 -0.88 15.31
CA PHE A 101 21.20 -1.02 15.23
C PHE A 101 20.68 -2.09 16.19
N GLY A 102 19.48 -1.86 16.73
CA GLY A 102 18.70 -2.86 17.45
C GLY A 102 17.71 -3.58 16.54
N ASN A 103 16.95 -2.83 15.74
CA ASN A 103 15.94 -3.38 14.82
C ASN A 103 15.55 -2.34 13.74
N PRO A 104 16.40 -2.11 12.73
CA PRO A 104 16.19 -1.07 11.73
C PRO A 104 15.14 -1.50 10.69
N TRP A 105 14.13 -0.67 10.42
CA TRP A 105 13.00 -1.06 9.57
C TRP A 105 12.82 -0.27 8.29
N ILE A 106 13.27 0.99 8.25
CA ILE A 106 13.04 1.89 7.11
C ILE A 106 14.35 2.52 6.66
N LEU A 107 14.45 2.76 5.37
CA LEU A 107 15.55 3.48 4.76
C LEU A 107 15.02 4.63 3.89
N THR A 108 15.42 5.85 4.21
CA THR A 108 15.17 7.04 3.36
C THR A 108 16.47 7.50 2.72
N ALA A 109 16.38 8.07 1.52
CA ALA A 109 17.53 8.71 0.88
C ALA A 109 17.92 9.95 1.69
N ALA A 110 19.21 10.16 1.91
CA ALA A 110 19.67 11.41 2.49
C ALA A 110 19.46 12.54 1.48
N THR A 111 18.85 13.63 1.93
CA THR A 111 18.57 14.84 1.13
C THR A 111 19.81 15.51 0.55
N SER A 112 20.98 15.27 1.15
CA SER A 112 22.26 15.72 0.61
C SER A 112 23.30 14.61 0.66
N SER A 113 24.20 14.58 -0.32
CA SER A 113 25.42 13.74 -0.39
C SER A 113 25.30 12.25 -0.74
N GLY A 114 24.16 11.76 -1.24
CA GLY A 114 24.06 10.39 -1.78
C GLY A 114 24.18 9.26 -0.75
N GLY A 115 24.02 9.61 0.54
CA GLY A 115 23.95 8.67 1.66
C GLY A 115 22.52 8.25 2.00
N VAL A 116 22.31 7.68 3.17
CA VAL A 116 20.99 7.20 3.61
C VAL A 116 20.72 7.53 5.07
N VAL A 117 19.43 7.60 5.43
CA VAL A 117 18.98 7.68 6.81
C VAL A 117 18.29 6.36 7.14
N ALA A 118 18.88 5.61 8.07
CA ALA A 118 18.33 4.37 8.59
C ALA A 118 17.51 4.64 9.84
N TRP A 119 16.26 4.16 9.85
CA TRP A 119 15.32 4.37 10.94
C TRP A 119 15.19 3.11 11.77
N ASP A 120 15.66 3.18 13.01
CA ASP A 120 15.60 2.11 13.99
C ASP A 120 14.46 2.34 14.97
N LEU A 121 13.48 1.44 14.91
CA LEU A 121 12.28 1.53 15.72
C LEU A 121 12.48 0.97 17.13
N ALA A 122 13.46 0.08 17.35
CA ALA A 122 13.76 -0.45 18.66
C ALA A 122 14.56 0.56 19.49
N THR A 123 15.63 1.11 18.94
CA THR A 123 16.44 2.15 19.61
C THR A 123 15.77 3.52 19.52
N ARG A 124 14.80 3.68 18.60
CA ARG A 124 14.07 4.94 18.31
C ARG A 124 15.00 6.05 17.85
N THR A 125 15.93 5.68 16.97
CA THR A 125 16.92 6.59 16.38
C THR A 125 16.81 6.58 14.87
N ARG A 126 17.10 7.72 14.25
CA ARG A 126 17.41 7.83 12.83
C ARG A 126 18.91 8.11 12.70
N SER A 127 19.61 7.31 11.91
CA SER A 127 21.07 7.37 11.76
C SER A 127 21.42 7.73 10.33
N LEU A 128 22.14 8.84 10.14
CA LEU A 128 22.64 9.31 8.85
C LEU A 128 23.98 8.63 8.54
N PHE A 129 24.07 8.07 7.34
CA PHE A 129 25.28 7.55 6.73
C PHE A 129 25.58 8.35 5.46
N ASP A 130 26.85 8.62 5.20
CA ASP A 130 27.28 9.27 3.94
C ASP A 130 27.33 8.27 2.77
N ALA A 131 27.66 8.75 1.57
CA ALA A 131 27.76 7.89 0.37
C ALA A 131 28.87 6.83 0.44
N ASP A 132 29.86 7.00 1.33
CA ASP A 132 30.90 6.00 1.55
C ASP A 132 30.49 4.98 2.65
N GLY A 133 29.29 5.17 3.23
CA GLY A 133 28.74 4.36 4.31
C GLY A 133 29.34 4.62 5.68
N ASN A 134 30.00 5.76 5.88
CA ASN A 134 30.43 6.17 7.20
C ASN A 134 29.24 6.72 7.98
N TYR A 135 29.14 6.33 9.25
CA TYR A 135 28.20 6.94 10.17
C TYR A 135 28.56 8.42 10.37
N VAL A 136 27.57 9.30 10.20
CA VAL A 136 27.72 10.76 10.36
C VAL A 136 27.14 11.21 11.70
N SER A 137 25.88 10.88 11.97
CA SER A 137 25.17 11.30 13.18
C SER A 137 23.88 10.52 13.37
N SER A 138 23.31 10.59 14.58
CA SER A 138 21.99 10.05 14.90
C SER A 138 21.17 11.06 15.65
N SER A 139 19.86 11.04 15.45
CA SER A 139 18.90 11.80 16.24
C SER A 139 17.69 10.93 16.61
N PRO A 140 16.89 11.31 17.62
CA PRO A 140 15.65 10.59 17.92
C PRO A 140 14.70 10.58 16.74
N THR A 141 14.00 9.47 16.54
CA THR A 141 12.90 9.43 15.55
C THR A 141 11.70 10.24 16.05
N PRO A 142 11.03 11.03 15.18
CA PRO A 142 9.73 11.61 15.48
C PRO A 142 8.57 10.59 15.48
N VAL A 143 8.80 9.35 15.04
CA VAL A 143 7.80 8.29 15.11
C VAL A 143 7.40 8.06 16.57
N THR A 144 6.09 8.09 16.83
CA THR A 144 5.50 8.04 18.17
C THR A 144 5.69 6.67 18.84
N ARG A 145 5.65 6.65 20.19
CA ARG A 145 5.78 5.41 21.00
C ARG A 145 4.47 4.62 21.06
N GLU A 146 3.99 4.17 19.92
CA GLU A 146 2.75 3.40 19.84
C GLU A 146 3.02 1.90 19.92
N SER A 147 2.08 1.16 20.53
CA SER A 147 2.17 -0.29 20.63
C SER A 147 1.73 -0.92 19.31
N ILE A 148 2.70 -1.28 18.47
CA ILE A 148 2.45 -2.01 17.23
C ILE A 148 2.79 -3.49 17.45
N ARG A 149 1.88 -4.38 17.04
CA ARG A 149 2.09 -5.83 17.07
C ARG A 149 3.36 -6.18 16.28
N ALA A 150 4.25 -6.97 16.90
CA ALA A 150 5.58 -7.25 16.33
C ALA A 150 5.54 -7.94 14.95
N ASP A 151 4.54 -8.78 14.71
CA ASP A 151 4.28 -9.50 13.46
C ASP A 151 3.14 -8.86 12.62
N ILE A 152 2.89 -7.55 12.77
CA ILE A 152 1.75 -6.89 12.09
C ILE A 152 1.73 -7.12 10.57
N ARG A 153 2.91 -7.08 9.92
CA ARG A 153 3.07 -7.32 8.47
C ARG A 153 2.79 -8.77 8.03
N SER A 154 2.62 -9.70 8.98
CA SER A 154 2.26 -11.09 8.74
C SER A 154 0.77 -11.39 8.96
N VAL A 155 0.00 -10.43 9.49
CA VAL A 155 -1.44 -10.62 9.79
C VAL A 155 -2.37 -9.69 9.04
N THR A 156 -1.84 -8.62 8.45
CA THR A 156 -2.55 -7.68 7.59
C THR A 156 -1.59 -7.07 6.56
N PHE A 157 -2.13 -6.31 5.62
CA PHE A 157 -1.37 -5.56 4.63
C PHE A 157 -1.34 -4.07 5.00
N GLY A 158 -0.61 -3.27 4.22
CA GLY A 158 -0.21 -1.92 4.60
C GLY A 158 1.03 -1.92 5.50
N ASP A 159 1.74 -0.79 5.50
CA ASP A 159 2.99 -0.63 6.24
C ASP A 159 2.89 0.51 7.26
N PRO A 160 2.76 0.21 8.56
CA PRO A 160 2.59 1.23 9.58
C PRO A 160 3.90 1.96 9.90
N PHE A 161 5.03 1.44 9.42
CA PHE A 161 6.35 1.97 9.70
C PHE A 161 6.84 2.95 8.63
N ARG A 162 6.06 3.13 7.55
CA ARG A 162 6.45 3.94 6.41
C ARG A 162 6.86 5.36 6.79
N VAL A 163 7.93 5.83 6.17
CA VAL A 163 8.44 7.20 6.28
C VAL A 163 8.72 7.70 4.88
N ALA A 164 8.27 8.92 4.57
CA ALA A 164 8.75 9.67 3.42
C ALA A 164 9.48 10.91 3.92
N GLU A 165 10.69 11.16 3.43
CA GLU A 165 11.53 12.28 3.83
C GLU A 165 12.06 12.97 2.59
N ASP A 166 11.96 14.30 2.59
CA ASP A 166 12.45 15.19 1.54
C ASP A 166 13.09 16.45 2.15
N ASP A 167 13.47 17.39 1.30
CA ASP A 167 14.09 18.67 1.69
C ASP A 167 13.16 19.58 2.51
N THR A 168 11.85 19.34 2.46
CA THR A 168 10.81 20.12 3.12
C THR A 168 10.41 19.56 4.48
N GLY A 169 10.60 18.26 4.71
CA GLY A 169 10.29 17.62 5.97
C GLY A 169 10.14 16.11 5.90
N ILE A 170 9.45 15.58 6.91
CA ILE A 170 9.23 14.16 7.13
C ILE A 170 7.73 13.91 7.25
N TRP A 171 7.28 12.86 6.58
CA TRP A 171 5.93 12.32 6.65
C TRP A 171 5.95 10.96 7.33
N VAL A 172 5.09 10.78 8.32
CA VAL A 172 4.93 9.52 9.05
C VAL A 172 3.48 9.24 9.35
N ALA A 173 3.15 7.98 9.58
CA ALA A 173 1.87 7.60 10.16
C ALA A 173 1.97 7.51 11.70
N SER A 174 0.89 7.90 12.37
CA SER A 174 0.65 7.66 13.79
C SER A 174 -0.66 6.90 13.94
N TYR A 175 -0.68 5.89 14.80
CA TYR A 175 -1.80 5.03 15.15
C TYR A 175 -2.10 5.13 16.65
N PRO A 176 -2.83 6.18 17.09
CA PRO A 176 -3.25 6.35 18.47
C PRO A 176 -3.98 5.10 19.00
N GLY A 177 -3.56 4.62 20.17
CA GLY A 177 -4.13 3.41 20.77
C GLY A 177 -3.50 2.09 20.30
N GLY A 178 -2.54 2.14 19.37
CA GLY A 178 -1.79 0.98 18.91
C GLY A 178 -2.46 0.17 17.82
N LEU A 179 -1.69 -0.74 17.23
CA LEU A 179 -2.03 -1.46 16.00
C LEU A 179 -1.82 -2.96 16.19
N THR A 180 -2.91 -3.73 16.21
CA THR A 180 -2.89 -5.19 16.44
C THR A 180 -3.63 -5.99 15.37
N GLU A 181 -4.49 -5.33 14.60
CA GLU A 181 -5.32 -5.89 13.53
C GLU A 181 -5.60 -4.85 12.44
N GLY A 182 -6.09 -5.30 11.28
CA GLY A 182 -6.30 -4.46 10.10
C GLY A 182 -7.21 -3.25 10.35
N ASP A 183 -8.36 -3.41 11.01
CA ASP A 183 -9.28 -2.29 11.24
C ASP A 183 -8.65 -1.13 12.04
N HIS A 184 -7.61 -1.40 12.85
CA HIS A 184 -6.92 -0.36 13.60
C HIS A 184 -6.18 0.64 12.69
N PHE A 185 -5.86 0.28 11.44
CA PHE A 185 -5.29 1.23 10.49
C PHE A 185 -6.21 2.42 10.23
N TRP A 186 -7.54 2.26 10.32
CA TRP A 186 -8.49 3.37 10.18
C TRP A 186 -8.41 4.43 11.28
N ARG A 187 -7.70 4.14 12.38
CA ARG A 187 -7.40 5.13 13.44
C ARG A 187 -6.14 5.95 13.15
N GLY A 188 -5.48 5.63 12.03
CA GLY A 188 -4.23 6.24 11.63
C GLY A 188 -4.36 7.72 11.27
N ARG A 189 -3.26 8.43 11.44
CA ARG A 189 -3.09 9.84 11.08
C ARG A 189 -1.83 9.99 10.27
N ILE A 190 -1.87 10.81 9.23
CA ILE A 190 -0.66 11.27 8.54
C ILE A 190 -0.19 12.55 9.22
N LEU A 191 1.06 12.52 9.68
CA LEU A 191 1.74 13.64 10.30
C LEU A 191 2.81 14.17 9.36
N ARG A 192 2.97 15.50 9.36
CA ARG A 192 4.07 16.19 8.70
C ARG A 192 4.92 16.91 9.73
N ILE A 193 6.23 16.78 9.62
CA ILE A 193 7.21 17.47 10.45
C ILE A 193 8.15 18.22 9.51
N GLY A 194 7.98 19.54 9.41
CA GLY A 194 8.90 20.36 8.63
C GLY A 194 10.26 20.47 9.30
N HIS A 195 11.31 20.64 8.50
CA HIS A 195 12.65 20.87 9.05
C HIS A 195 12.69 22.19 9.82
N GLY A 196 12.85 22.11 11.14
CA GLY A 196 12.84 23.27 12.05
C GLY A 196 11.48 23.58 12.66
N ASP A 197 10.42 22.84 12.31
CA ASP A 197 9.13 22.95 12.98
C ASP A 197 9.26 22.44 14.43
N PRO A 198 8.64 23.13 15.41
CA PRO A 198 8.74 22.73 16.80
C PRO A 198 7.92 21.48 17.12
N GLU A 199 6.85 21.22 16.36
CA GLU A 199 5.89 20.14 16.61
C GLU A 199 5.36 19.55 15.28
N PRO A 200 5.00 18.26 15.24
CA PRO A 200 4.33 17.64 14.10
C PRO A 200 2.94 18.26 13.84
N ALA A 201 2.61 18.49 12.57
CA ALA A 201 1.27 18.85 12.13
C ALA A 201 0.48 17.61 11.69
N VAL A 202 -0.75 17.45 12.17
CA VAL A 202 -1.68 16.44 11.64
C VAL A 202 -2.21 16.96 10.30
N VAL A 203 -1.95 16.24 9.22
CA VAL A 203 -2.41 16.61 7.88
C VAL A 203 -3.71 15.88 7.52
N LEU A 204 -3.85 14.65 7.98
CA LEU A 204 -5.00 13.79 7.68
C LEU A 204 -5.27 12.85 8.86
N ASP A 205 -6.53 12.76 9.30
CA ASP A 205 -7.01 11.72 10.22
C ASP A 205 -7.94 10.77 9.44
N PHE A 206 -7.53 9.51 9.31
CA PHE A 206 -8.25 8.52 8.49
C PHE A 206 -9.67 8.24 8.98
N ALA A 207 -9.95 8.41 10.28
CA ALA A 207 -11.29 8.15 10.82
C ALA A 207 -12.25 9.33 10.58
N VAL A 208 -11.71 10.51 10.29
CA VAL A 208 -12.47 11.77 10.22
C VAL A 208 -12.60 12.24 8.77
N ASP A 209 -11.50 12.26 8.03
CA ASP A 209 -11.43 12.95 6.75
C ASP A 209 -11.60 12.02 5.54
N LEU A 210 -11.37 10.70 5.71
CA LEU A 210 -11.61 9.73 4.64
C LEU A 210 -13.10 9.35 4.58
N PRO A 211 -13.80 9.57 3.45
CA PRO A 211 -15.24 9.29 3.34
C PRO A 211 -15.62 7.84 3.64
N GLY A 212 -14.76 6.89 3.25
CA GLY A 212 -14.94 5.46 3.45
C GLY A 212 -15.02 5.06 4.91
N ALA A 213 -14.46 5.86 5.83
CA ALA A 213 -14.50 5.58 7.26
C ALA A 213 -15.95 5.50 7.79
N ALA A 214 -16.86 6.33 7.25
CA ALA A 214 -18.26 6.39 7.71
C ALA A 214 -19.11 5.19 7.26
N ILE A 215 -18.72 4.51 6.18
CA ILE A 215 -19.49 3.43 5.54
C ILE A 215 -18.80 2.05 5.61
N ARG A 216 -17.56 1.99 6.10
CA ARG A 216 -16.84 0.73 6.23
C ARG A 216 -17.53 -0.20 7.25
N VAL A 217 -17.40 -1.49 7.00
CA VAL A 217 -17.77 -2.53 7.95
C VAL A 217 -16.46 -3.08 8.55
N PRO A 218 -16.24 -2.94 9.87
CA PRO A 218 -15.08 -3.55 10.51
C PRO A 218 -15.09 -5.06 10.29
N ALA A 219 -13.96 -5.60 9.89
CA ALA A 219 -13.79 -7.01 9.63
C ALA A 219 -12.42 -7.48 10.12
N ILE A 220 -12.31 -8.78 10.40
CA ILE A 220 -11.05 -9.37 10.81
C ILE A 220 -10.20 -9.76 9.60
N GLY A 221 -8.89 -9.53 9.70
CA GLY A 221 -7.90 -10.01 8.74
C GLY A 221 -7.82 -9.23 7.45
N LEU A 222 -8.37 -9.77 6.36
CA LEU A 222 -8.26 -9.21 4.99
C LEU A 222 -9.13 -7.95 4.77
N ALA A 223 -9.53 -7.27 5.84
CA ALA A 223 -10.34 -6.06 5.76
C ALA A 223 -9.58 -4.96 5.01
N PRO A 224 -10.23 -4.19 4.12
CA PRO A 224 -9.57 -3.08 3.45
C PRO A 224 -9.08 -2.03 4.47
N VAL A 225 -7.83 -1.60 4.33
CA VAL A 225 -7.19 -0.60 5.20
C VAL A 225 -6.69 0.58 4.38
N PRO A 226 -6.67 1.82 4.94
CA PRO A 226 -6.04 2.94 4.28
C PRO A 226 -4.56 2.65 4.01
N LEU A 227 -4.13 2.89 2.78
CA LEU A 227 -2.72 2.77 2.37
C LEU A 227 -2.20 4.16 2.04
N TRP A 228 -0.92 4.42 2.25
CA TRP A 228 -0.35 5.73 1.92
C TRP A 228 1.12 5.60 1.52
N ASP A 229 1.61 6.53 0.70
CA ASP A 229 3.04 6.66 0.39
C ASP A 229 3.39 8.13 0.13
N GLY A 230 4.68 8.47 0.24
CA GLY A 230 5.21 9.76 -0.18
C GLY A 230 6.05 9.63 -1.45
N CYS A 231 5.87 10.59 -2.35
CA CYS A 231 6.61 10.71 -3.59
C CYS A 231 7.91 11.51 -3.35
N ALA A 232 8.91 11.34 -4.21
CA ALA A 232 10.19 12.06 -4.07
C ALA A 232 10.10 13.59 -4.23
N ASP A 233 8.98 14.09 -4.78
CA ASP A 233 8.66 15.52 -4.89
C ASP A 233 7.88 16.07 -3.67
N GLY A 234 7.70 15.24 -2.64
CA GLY A 234 7.04 15.58 -1.38
C GLY A 234 5.52 15.49 -1.39
N VAL A 235 4.92 15.06 -2.51
CA VAL A 235 3.49 14.73 -2.55
C VAL A 235 3.23 13.49 -1.69
N VAL A 236 2.17 13.51 -0.89
CA VAL A 236 1.68 12.32 -0.18
C VAL A 236 0.38 11.85 -0.78
N VAL A 237 0.27 10.54 -0.98
CA VAL A 237 -0.90 9.90 -1.56
C VAL A 237 -1.49 8.93 -0.55
N VAL A 238 -2.80 8.98 -0.37
CA VAL A 238 -3.56 8.08 0.51
C VAL A 238 -4.68 7.42 -0.29
N LEU A 239 -4.75 6.10 -0.23
CA LEU A 239 -5.86 5.30 -0.74
C LEU A 239 -6.93 5.19 0.34
N ASP A 240 -8.14 5.70 0.05
CA ASP A 240 -9.36 5.27 0.74
C ASP A 240 -9.90 4.02 0.02
N PRO A 241 -9.74 2.83 0.61
CA PRO A 241 -10.09 1.59 -0.08
C PRO A 241 -11.61 1.34 -0.11
N VAL A 242 -12.40 2.04 0.69
CA VAL A 242 -13.85 1.83 0.82
C VAL A 242 -14.60 2.83 -0.05
N ASP A 243 -14.20 4.10 -0.04
CA ASP A 243 -14.68 5.10 -1.02
C ASP A 243 -14.14 4.84 -2.43
N ARG A 244 -13.03 4.09 -2.52
CA ARG A 244 -12.30 3.75 -3.76
C ARG A 244 -11.78 5.01 -4.43
N SER A 245 -11.01 5.79 -3.69
CA SER A 245 -10.41 7.02 -4.18
C SER A 245 -9.01 7.23 -3.63
N LEU A 246 -8.17 7.89 -4.43
CA LEU A 246 -6.86 8.38 -4.01
C LEU A 246 -6.99 9.85 -3.61
N HIS A 247 -6.39 10.22 -2.49
CA HIS A 247 -6.30 11.57 -1.96
C HIS A 247 -4.85 12.03 -2.00
N LEU A 248 -4.57 13.09 -2.75
CA LEU A 248 -3.23 13.64 -2.93
C LEU A 248 -3.07 14.90 -2.10
N TYR A 249 -1.98 14.99 -1.35
CA TYR A 249 -1.62 16.11 -0.49
C TYR A 249 -0.30 16.70 -0.97
N ARG A 250 -0.26 18.02 -1.08
CA ARG A 250 0.95 18.76 -1.44
C ARG A 250 1.99 18.68 -0.31
N PRO A 251 3.27 19.02 -0.60
CA PRO A 251 4.30 19.11 0.41
C PRO A 251 3.96 20.03 1.58
N ASP A 252 3.04 20.99 1.45
CA ASP A 252 2.60 21.88 2.53
C ASP A 252 1.44 21.33 3.39
N GLY A 253 0.94 20.12 3.07
CA GLY A 253 -0.19 19.51 3.75
C GLY A 253 -1.56 19.85 3.18
N THR A 254 -1.66 20.71 2.17
CA THR A 254 -2.95 20.99 1.53
C THR A 254 -3.39 19.83 0.64
N GLN A 255 -4.66 19.43 0.73
CA GLN A 255 -5.20 18.46 -0.21
C GLN A 255 -5.29 19.11 -1.60
N ASP A 256 -4.66 18.47 -2.59
CA ASP A 256 -4.63 18.93 -3.97
C ASP A 256 -5.80 18.37 -4.77
N ARG A 257 -5.85 17.03 -4.85
CA ARG A 257 -6.71 16.31 -5.78
C ARG A 257 -7.28 15.05 -5.13
N GLN A 258 -8.50 14.71 -5.51
CA GLN A 258 -9.09 13.39 -5.25
C GLN A 258 -9.31 12.68 -6.59
N ILE A 259 -8.95 11.40 -6.68
CA ILE A 259 -9.04 10.61 -7.90
C ILE A 259 -9.91 9.37 -7.63
N PRO A 260 -11.10 9.27 -8.22
CA PRO A 260 -11.93 8.06 -8.09
C PRO A 260 -11.29 6.90 -8.86
N LEU A 261 -11.36 5.70 -8.29
CA LEU A 261 -10.85 4.47 -8.88
C LEU A 261 -11.99 3.70 -9.57
N PRO A 262 -11.85 3.33 -10.86
CA PRO A 262 -12.95 2.73 -11.62
C PRO A 262 -13.22 1.25 -11.27
N TRP A 263 -12.33 0.57 -10.55
CA TRP A 263 -12.50 -0.84 -10.20
C TRP A 263 -13.12 -1.04 -8.80
N THR A 264 -13.56 -2.26 -8.54
CA THR A 264 -14.12 -2.71 -7.27
C THR A 264 -13.46 -4.00 -6.83
N GLY A 265 -13.56 -4.33 -5.54
CA GLY A 265 -13.14 -5.62 -5.02
C GLY A 265 -14.00 -6.74 -5.63
N ARG A 266 -13.36 -7.83 -6.04
CA ARG A 266 -14.07 -9.07 -6.41
C ARG A 266 -14.45 -9.85 -5.15
N PRO A 267 -15.45 -10.74 -5.19
CA PRO A 267 -15.72 -11.64 -4.08
C PRO A 267 -14.50 -12.48 -3.69
N LEU A 268 -14.29 -12.69 -2.39
CA LEU A 268 -13.28 -13.60 -1.87
C LEU A 268 -13.77 -15.05 -1.99
N SER A 269 -12.95 -15.89 -2.59
CA SER A 269 -13.22 -17.33 -2.63
C SER A 269 -13.13 -17.95 -1.23
N HIS A 270 -13.66 -19.16 -1.08
CA HIS A 270 -13.48 -19.93 0.15
C HIS A 270 -12.00 -20.24 0.39
N ASP A 271 -11.26 -20.61 -0.65
CA ASP A 271 -9.86 -21.03 -0.55
C ASP A 271 -8.92 -19.89 -0.15
N GLU A 272 -9.19 -18.66 -0.62
CA GLU A 272 -8.44 -17.47 -0.20
C GLU A 272 -8.67 -17.16 1.29
N ARG A 273 -9.93 -17.26 1.74
CA ARG A 273 -10.28 -17.03 3.14
C ARG A 273 -9.66 -18.10 4.04
N LEU A 274 -9.76 -19.37 3.65
CA LEU A 274 -9.14 -20.48 4.36
C LEU A 274 -7.61 -20.35 4.37
N GLY A 275 -7.00 -20.00 3.24
CA GLY A 275 -5.57 -19.76 3.12
C GLY A 275 -5.07 -18.70 4.09
N TYR A 276 -5.77 -17.56 4.19
CA TYR A 276 -5.46 -16.52 5.17
C TYR A 276 -5.57 -17.02 6.62
N VAL A 277 -6.69 -17.65 6.98
CA VAL A 277 -6.92 -18.12 8.36
C VAL A 277 -5.90 -19.19 8.75
N ARG A 278 -5.54 -20.07 7.82
CA ARG A 278 -4.51 -21.10 8.02
C ARG A 278 -3.14 -20.49 8.27
N GLU A 279 -2.75 -19.50 7.49
CA GLU A 279 -1.46 -18.83 7.67
C GLU A 279 -1.40 -18.09 9.01
N ARG A 280 -2.50 -17.43 9.38
CA ARG A 280 -2.63 -16.82 10.71
C ARG A 280 -2.49 -17.84 11.83
N ALA A 281 -3.15 -19.00 11.72
CA ALA A 281 -3.03 -20.07 12.72
C ALA A 281 -1.60 -20.61 12.79
N ARG A 282 -0.91 -20.77 11.65
CA ARG A 282 0.51 -21.17 11.60
C ARG A 282 1.40 -20.15 12.31
N ASN A 283 1.16 -18.85 12.10
CA ASN A 283 1.90 -17.77 12.77
C ASN A 283 1.65 -17.73 14.28
N GLU A 284 0.41 -17.89 14.72
CA GLU A 284 0.04 -17.93 16.15
C GLU A 284 0.60 -19.18 16.87
N MET A 285 0.72 -20.31 16.16
CA MET A 285 1.26 -21.56 16.69
C MET A 285 2.76 -21.74 16.45
N ARG A 286 3.45 -20.75 15.88
CA ARG A 286 4.88 -20.84 15.55
C ARG A 286 5.69 -21.16 16.82
N GLY A 287 6.56 -22.16 16.71
CA GLY A 287 7.36 -22.66 17.85
C GLY A 287 6.64 -23.66 18.76
N SER A 288 5.38 -23.99 18.48
CA SER A 288 4.64 -25.06 19.14
C SER A 288 4.75 -26.39 18.36
N ASN A 289 4.64 -27.53 19.05
CA ASN A 289 4.63 -28.85 18.41
C ASN A 289 3.19 -29.22 17.96
N VAL A 290 2.69 -28.51 16.96
CA VAL A 290 1.36 -28.74 16.37
C VAL A 290 1.55 -29.19 14.92
N SER A 291 0.86 -30.26 14.52
CA SER A 291 0.95 -30.79 13.16
C SER A 291 0.19 -29.92 12.15
N ASP A 292 0.61 -29.95 10.88
CA ASP A 292 -0.10 -29.23 9.80
C ASP A 292 -1.58 -29.64 9.69
N ALA A 293 -1.90 -30.91 9.97
CA ALA A 293 -3.28 -31.41 9.98
C ALA A 293 -4.12 -30.88 11.15
N GLU A 294 -3.49 -30.50 12.27
CA GLU A 294 -4.15 -29.78 13.37
C GLU A 294 -4.38 -28.31 13.02
N ILE A 295 -3.40 -27.67 12.39
CA ILE A 295 -3.53 -26.28 11.89
C ILE A 295 -4.67 -26.19 10.87
N GLU A 296 -4.75 -27.11 9.91
CA GLU A 296 -5.80 -27.13 8.89
C GLU A 296 -7.19 -27.25 9.53
N ARG A 297 -7.38 -28.21 10.45
CA ARG A 297 -8.66 -28.38 11.16
C ARG A 297 -9.02 -27.17 12.02
N ALA A 298 -8.03 -26.53 12.64
CA ALA A 298 -8.25 -25.30 13.40
C ALA A 298 -8.69 -24.16 12.49
N ALA A 299 -8.05 -24.02 11.32
CA ALA A 299 -8.36 -22.98 10.35
C ALA A 299 -9.78 -23.13 9.78
N GLU A 300 -10.18 -24.33 9.38
CA GLU A 300 -11.54 -24.63 8.94
C GLU A 300 -12.57 -24.31 10.03
N ALA A 301 -12.30 -24.70 11.29
CA ALA A 301 -13.18 -24.43 12.40
C ALA A 301 -13.31 -22.93 12.72
N VAL A 302 -12.23 -22.15 12.58
CA VAL A 302 -12.25 -20.69 12.73
C VAL A 302 -13.05 -20.07 11.60
N LEU A 303 -12.80 -20.44 10.34
CA LEU A 303 -13.52 -19.91 9.18
C LEU A 303 -15.02 -20.19 9.26
N ALA A 304 -15.42 -21.41 9.66
CA ALA A 304 -16.82 -21.78 9.84
C ALA A 304 -17.54 -20.96 10.94
N ARG A 305 -16.78 -20.46 11.94
CA ARG A 305 -17.31 -19.62 13.03
C ARG A 305 -17.24 -18.12 12.72
N ALA A 306 -16.40 -17.71 11.78
CA ALA A 306 -16.20 -16.31 11.45
C ALA A 306 -17.48 -15.66 10.92
N GLY A 307 -18.34 -16.42 10.22
CA GLY A 307 -19.58 -15.89 9.65
C GLY A 307 -19.31 -14.62 8.83
N ASP A 308 -20.02 -13.55 9.15
CA ASP A 308 -19.92 -12.25 8.46
C ASP A 308 -18.77 -11.38 8.99
N GLN A 309 -17.93 -11.87 9.91
CA GLN A 309 -16.78 -11.13 10.43
C GLN A 309 -15.61 -11.08 9.43
N MET A 310 -15.58 -12.00 8.46
CA MET A 310 -14.63 -11.94 7.36
C MET A 310 -15.18 -11.10 6.20
N PRO A 311 -14.33 -10.33 5.50
CA PRO A 311 -14.76 -9.56 4.35
C PRO A 311 -15.36 -10.46 3.26
N GLU A 312 -16.43 -10.00 2.62
CA GLU A 312 -17.03 -10.68 1.47
C GLU A 312 -16.23 -10.47 0.18
N SER A 313 -15.56 -9.32 0.06
CA SER A 313 -14.82 -8.91 -1.14
C SER A 313 -13.36 -8.66 -0.82
N ALA A 314 -12.50 -8.95 -1.80
CA ALA A 314 -11.07 -8.70 -1.74
C ALA A 314 -10.82 -7.18 -1.68
N PRO A 315 -9.77 -6.74 -0.97
CA PRO A 315 -9.39 -5.34 -0.97
C PRO A 315 -9.01 -4.89 -2.37
N ILE A 316 -9.30 -3.63 -2.70
CA ILE A 316 -8.98 -3.05 -4.02
C ILE A 316 -7.50 -2.74 -4.22
N GLY A 317 -6.71 -2.83 -3.14
CA GLY A 317 -5.27 -2.63 -3.10
C GLY A 317 -4.70 -3.10 -1.76
N ILE A 318 -3.46 -3.59 -1.75
CA ILE A 318 -2.78 -4.08 -0.54
C ILE A 318 -1.42 -3.42 -0.26
N ASP A 319 -0.82 -2.81 -1.28
CA ASP A 319 0.31 -1.91 -1.15
C ASP A 319 0.09 -0.71 -2.08
N LEU A 320 0.67 0.42 -1.71
CA LEU A 320 0.67 1.66 -2.47
C LEU A 320 2.12 2.09 -2.65
N ARG A 321 2.53 2.52 -3.84
CA ARG A 321 3.83 3.18 -4.03
C ARG A 321 3.66 4.47 -4.79
N CYS A 322 4.42 5.50 -4.41
CA CYS A 322 4.43 6.75 -5.16
C CYS A 322 5.77 7.03 -5.83
N SER A 323 5.68 7.44 -7.09
CA SER A 323 6.72 8.11 -7.86
C SER A 323 6.18 9.48 -8.32
N PRO A 324 7.04 10.47 -8.58
CA PRO A 324 6.61 11.73 -9.19
C PRO A 324 5.73 11.47 -10.42
N GLY A 325 4.50 11.97 -10.43
CA GLY A 325 3.57 11.80 -11.55
C GLY A 325 2.94 10.40 -11.70
N ARG A 326 3.25 9.40 -10.86
CA ARG A 326 2.64 8.07 -10.98
C ARG A 326 2.47 7.38 -9.63
N ILE A 327 1.27 6.83 -9.42
CA ILE A 327 0.90 6.07 -8.24
C ILE A 327 0.73 4.60 -8.62
N TRP A 328 1.15 3.69 -7.77
CA TRP A 328 1.08 2.25 -8.01
C TRP A 328 0.29 1.59 -6.89
N ILE A 329 -0.73 0.81 -7.23
CA ILE A 329 -1.55 0.08 -6.26
C ILE A 329 -1.40 -1.41 -6.54
N GLN A 330 -0.90 -2.19 -5.58
CA GLN A 330 -0.77 -3.63 -5.76
C GLN A 330 -2.13 -4.31 -5.66
N GLU A 331 -2.48 -5.13 -6.65
CA GLU A 331 -3.71 -5.91 -6.66
C GLU A 331 -3.64 -7.08 -5.67
N PHE A 332 -4.78 -7.41 -5.07
CA PHE A 332 -4.90 -8.59 -4.22
C PHE A 332 -4.93 -9.89 -5.04
N ASP A 333 -4.00 -10.79 -4.74
CA ASP A 333 -3.91 -12.14 -5.28
C ASP A 333 -3.73 -13.18 -4.17
N GLY A 334 -4.85 -13.63 -3.61
CA GLY A 334 -4.88 -14.63 -2.54
C GLY A 334 -4.47 -16.04 -2.99
N ALA A 335 -4.36 -16.30 -4.30
CA ALA A 335 -3.87 -17.57 -4.82
C ALA A 335 -2.33 -17.65 -4.76
N SER A 336 -1.65 -16.51 -4.89
CA SER A 336 -0.19 -16.42 -4.80
C SER A 336 0.32 -16.31 -3.36
N HIS A 337 -0.41 -15.60 -2.49
CA HIS A 337 0.03 -15.38 -1.10
C HIS A 337 -1.18 -15.18 -0.16
N PRO A 338 -1.16 -15.68 1.09
CA PRO A 338 -2.31 -15.57 2.02
C PRO A 338 -2.78 -14.14 2.35
N LEU A 339 -1.87 -13.16 2.31
CA LEU A 339 -2.18 -11.72 2.45
C LEU A 339 -2.46 -11.02 1.10
N GLY A 340 -2.40 -11.74 -0.01
CA GLY A 340 -2.71 -11.21 -1.34
C GLY A 340 -1.52 -10.68 -2.15
N TYR A 341 -0.28 -10.74 -1.64
CA TYR A 341 0.89 -10.26 -2.36
C TYR A 341 1.09 -11.02 -3.68
N GLY A 342 0.75 -10.37 -4.79
CA GLY A 342 0.87 -10.88 -6.14
C GLY A 342 1.78 -10.04 -7.03
N ARG A 343 1.79 -10.37 -8.32
CA ARG A 343 2.65 -9.73 -9.34
C ARG A 343 2.03 -8.51 -10.01
N ALA A 344 0.72 -8.30 -9.83
CA ALA A 344 -0.05 -7.32 -10.56
C ALA A 344 -0.18 -6.01 -9.77
N TRP A 345 0.05 -4.91 -10.46
CA TRP A 345 -0.03 -3.55 -9.94
C TRP A 345 -0.82 -2.69 -10.91
N MET A 346 -1.72 -1.87 -10.39
CA MET A 346 -2.37 -0.82 -11.16
C MET A 346 -1.52 0.45 -11.09
N ALA A 347 -0.97 0.87 -12.22
CA ALA A 347 -0.33 2.15 -12.39
C ALA A 347 -1.38 3.23 -12.68
N VAL A 348 -1.34 4.33 -11.94
CA VAL A 348 -2.19 5.50 -12.09
C VAL A 348 -1.30 6.67 -12.49
N SER A 349 -1.26 7.00 -13.78
CA SER A 349 -0.45 8.10 -14.28
C SER A 349 -1.19 9.43 -14.14
N LEU A 350 -0.56 10.38 -13.46
CA LEU A 350 -1.08 11.70 -13.12
C LEU A 350 -0.71 12.69 -14.23
N HIS A 351 -1.56 12.80 -15.24
CA HIS A 351 -1.40 13.78 -16.32
C HIS A 351 -2.15 15.08 -16.02
N ASP A 352 -1.80 16.15 -16.75
CA ASP A 352 -2.64 17.35 -16.89
C ASP A 352 -3.98 16.96 -17.56
N GLY A 353 -4.93 16.48 -16.77
CA GLY A 353 -6.21 15.94 -17.24
C GLY A 353 -6.69 14.74 -16.43
N ASP A 354 -7.49 13.88 -17.06
CA ASP A 354 -7.99 12.65 -16.43
C ASP A 354 -6.85 11.66 -16.15
N PRO A 355 -6.86 10.97 -15.00
CA PRO A 355 -5.87 9.94 -14.70
C PRO A 355 -5.93 8.82 -15.74
N ARG A 356 -4.81 8.16 -16.01
CA ARG A 356 -4.79 6.92 -16.81
C ARG A 356 -4.49 5.74 -15.92
N PHE A 357 -5.13 4.62 -16.21
CA PHE A 357 -5.00 3.39 -15.42
C PHE A 357 -4.40 2.30 -16.30
N GLN A 358 -3.29 1.72 -15.87
CA GLN A 358 -2.64 0.65 -16.60
C GLN A 358 -2.29 -0.49 -15.67
N ARG A 359 -2.78 -1.69 -15.97
CA ARG A 359 -2.41 -2.87 -15.21
C ARG A 359 -1.05 -3.37 -15.65
N VAL A 360 -0.12 -3.49 -14.72
CA VAL A 360 1.27 -3.92 -14.93
C VAL A 360 1.53 -5.21 -14.15
N VAL A 361 2.00 -6.24 -14.83
CA VAL A 361 2.32 -7.54 -14.23
C VAL A 361 3.84 -7.74 -14.26
N PHE A 362 4.46 -7.81 -13.08
CA PHE A 362 5.89 -8.03 -12.94
C PHE A 362 6.30 -9.48 -13.20
N PRO A 363 7.60 -9.76 -13.46
CA PRO A 363 8.10 -11.13 -13.59
C PRO A 363 7.86 -11.97 -12.33
N GLN A 364 7.75 -13.28 -12.50
CA GLN A 364 7.58 -14.19 -11.37
C GLN A 364 8.77 -14.13 -10.40
N GLY A 365 8.48 -14.12 -9.10
CA GLY A 365 9.49 -14.09 -8.04
C GLY A 365 10.07 -12.70 -7.76
N PHE A 366 9.75 -11.68 -8.56
CA PHE A 366 10.16 -10.29 -8.32
C PHE A 366 9.14 -9.55 -7.45
N ALA A 367 9.61 -8.99 -6.33
CA ALA A 367 8.84 -8.12 -5.46
C ALA A 367 9.44 -6.69 -5.51
N PRO A 368 8.71 -5.69 -6.06
CA PRO A 368 9.21 -4.32 -6.11
C PRO A 368 9.17 -3.65 -4.73
N TYR A 369 10.19 -2.85 -4.44
CA TYR A 369 10.29 -1.99 -3.25
C TYR A 369 10.28 -0.51 -3.61
N ARG A 370 10.81 -0.16 -4.78
CA ARG A 370 10.76 1.18 -5.37
C ARG A 370 10.27 1.07 -6.81
N LEU A 371 9.29 1.90 -7.16
CA LEU A 371 8.70 1.99 -8.48
C LEU A 371 8.89 3.43 -8.96
N ALA A 372 9.82 3.66 -9.89
CA ALA A 372 10.03 4.94 -10.55
C ALA A 372 9.45 4.89 -11.97
N ASP A 373 9.56 5.99 -12.73
CA ASP A 373 8.91 6.11 -14.05
C ASP A 373 9.38 5.05 -15.05
N SER A 374 10.69 4.76 -15.04
CA SER A 374 11.34 3.90 -16.03
C SER A 374 11.96 2.62 -15.45
N VAL A 375 11.99 2.50 -14.12
CA VAL A 375 12.66 1.40 -13.43
C VAL A 375 11.92 1.01 -12.16
N ALA A 376 11.86 -0.29 -11.91
CA ALA A 376 11.48 -0.86 -10.63
C ALA A 376 12.70 -1.52 -9.99
N ILE A 377 12.92 -1.24 -8.71
CA ILE A 377 13.98 -1.86 -7.91
C ILE A 377 13.30 -2.69 -6.83
N GLY A 378 13.78 -3.92 -6.65
CA GLY A 378 13.17 -4.87 -5.74
C GLY A 378 14.07 -6.05 -5.48
N VAL A 379 13.46 -7.16 -5.11
CA VAL A 379 14.16 -8.42 -4.86
C VAL A 379 13.58 -9.55 -5.69
N VAL A 380 14.44 -10.47 -6.10
CA VAL A 380 14.02 -11.82 -6.52
C VAL A 380 14.30 -12.77 -5.37
N THR A 381 13.31 -13.59 -5.03
CA THR A 381 13.44 -14.63 -4.01
C THR A 381 13.44 -16.00 -4.69
N ASP A 382 14.45 -16.83 -4.40
CA ASP A 382 14.51 -18.20 -4.93
C ASP A 382 13.83 -19.22 -4.00
N SER A 383 13.83 -20.50 -4.40
CA SER A 383 13.16 -21.56 -3.66
C SER A 383 13.78 -21.86 -2.29
N ALA A 384 15.00 -21.36 -2.01
CA ALA A 384 15.65 -21.48 -0.72
C ALA A 384 15.43 -20.23 0.15
N GLU A 385 14.50 -19.34 -0.24
CA GLU A 385 14.22 -18.05 0.40
C GLU A 385 15.38 -17.04 0.34
N LEU A 386 16.41 -17.33 -0.47
CA LEU A 386 17.53 -16.42 -0.69
C LEU A 386 17.06 -15.26 -1.57
N GLN A 387 17.37 -14.04 -1.14
CA GLN A 387 16.98 -12.82 -1.84
C GLN A 387 18.17 -12.19 -2.57
N ARG A 388 17.92 -11.70 -3.78
CA ARG A 388 18.88 -10.91 -4.55
C ARG A 388 18.23 -9.61 -4.99
N VAL A 389 18.95 -8.49 -4.91
CA VAL A 389 18.48 -7.23 -5.49
C VAL A 389 18.30 -7.42 -7.00
N ALA A 390 17.23 -6.87 -7.53
CA ALA A 390 16.94 -6.89 -8.95
C ALA A 390 16.38 -5.56 -9.42
N VAL A 391 16.69 -5.25 -10.66
CA VAL A 391 16.26 -4.06 -11.37
C VAL A 391 15.47 -4.47 -12.59
N VAL A 392 14.28 -3.90 -12.78
CA VAL A 392 13.38 -4.17 -13.90
C VAL A 392 13.16 -2.87 -14.67
N ARG A 393 13.45 -2.88 -15.97
CA ARG A 393 13.11 -1.75 -16.85
C ARG A 393 11.62 -1.77 -17.21
N LEU A 394 10.94 -0.65 -17.00
CA LEU A 394 9.50 -0.50 -17.21
C LEU A 394 9.17 -0.04 -18.64
N ALA A 395 9.65 -0.78 -19.64
CA ALA A 395 9.33 -0.47 -21.03
C ALA A 395 7.84 -0.74 -21.32
N GLY A 396 7.16 0.24 -21.95
CA GLY A 396 5.75 0.11 -22.33
C GLY A 396 4.74 0.47 -21.23
N VAL A 397 5.22 0.89 -20.05
CA VAL A 397 4.35 1.53 -19.06
C VAL A 397 4.20 2.99 -19.44
N ASP A 398 2.96 3.45 -19.61
CA ASP A 398 2.65 4.79 -20.09
C ASP A 398 3.22 5.85 -19.12
N SER A 399 4.11 6.70 -19.64
CA SER A 399 4.75 7.84 -18.94
C SER A 399 3.73 8.66 -18.17
#